data_AF-J8FVV7-F1
#
_entry.id   AF-J8FVV7-F1
#
_cell.length_a   1.000
_cell.length_b   1.000
_cell.length_c   1.000
_cell.angle_alpha   90.00
_cell.angle_beta   90.00
_cell.angle_gamma   90.00
#
_symmetry.space_group_name_H-M   'P 1'
#
loop_
_entity.id
_entity.type
_entity.pdbx_description
1 polymer ?
#
loop_
_entity_poly.entity_id
_entity_poly.type
_entity_poly.pdbx_seq_one_letter_code
_entity_poly.pdbx_strand_id
1 'polypeptide(L)'
;MEKSYTDLRIARTKEAIRAALTELINEKGFDSITVKDITARANINRGTFYLHYRDKYDLLEKCEKEIMRDIVEIEKQGISTELVNLEDILLPFPFVISVFEYVDKHGEFMNAVLGPKGDISF
;
A
#
# COMPACT_ATOMS: atom_id res chain seq x y z
N MET A 1 -15.05 16.26 -8.92
CA MET A 1 -16.18 15.79 -8.07
C MET A 1 -15.83 16.07 -6.62
N GLU A 2 -16.74 16.72 -5.89
CA GLU A 2 -16.61 17.02 -4.46
C GLU A 2 -16.73 15.70 -3.67
N LYS A 3 -15.71 15.32 -2.89
CA LYS A 3 -15.74 14.07 -2.10
C LYS A 3 -16.81 14.19 -1.01
N SER A 4 -17.70 13.20 -0.89
CA SER A 4 -18.71 13.17 0.18
C SER A 4 -18.03 13.01 1.55
N TYR A 5 -18.64 13.56 2.61
CA TYR A 5 -18.18 13.38 3.99
C TYR A 5 -18.00 11.90 4.36
N THR A 6 -18.88 11.04 3.84
CA THR A 6 -18.80 9.59 4.02
C THR A 6 -17.54 9.00 3.37
N ASP A 7 -17.17 9.46 2.18
CA ASP A 7 -15.96 8.99 1.47
C ASP A 7 -14.69 9.34 2.24
N LEU A 8 -14.64 10.55 2.82
CA LEU A 8 -13.51 10.99 3.63
C LEU A 8 -13.36 10.15 4.90
N ARG A 9 -14.47 9.80 5.56
CA ARG A 9 -14.44 8.92 6.74
C ARG A 9 -13.96 7.52 6.40
N ILE A 10 -14.42 6.96 5.28
CA ILE A 10 -13.98 5.64 4.81
C ILE A 10 -12.47 5.66 4.52
N ALA A 11 -11.98 6.68 3.81
CA ALA A 11 -10.57 6.83 3.49
C ALA A 11 -9.69 6.88 4.75
N ARG A 12 -10.06 7.72 5.73
CA ARG A 12 -9.34 7.82 7.02
C ARG A 12 -9.33 6.50 7.79
N THR A 13 -10.45 5.77 7.75
CA THR A 13 -10.55 4.47 8.42
C THR A 13 -9.63 3.44 7.78
N LYS A 14 -9.60 3.36 6.44
CA LYS A 14 -8.68 2.48 5.71
C LYS A 14 -7.22 2.84 5.98
N GLU A 15 -6.90 4.13 6.00
CA GLU A 15 -5.54 4.62 6.27
C GLU A 15 -5.07 4.23 7.68
N ALA A 16 -5.93 4.41 8.70
CA ALA A 16 -5.63 3.99 10.07
C ALA A 16 -5.43 2.47 10.19
N ILE A 17 -6.25 1.68 9.48
CA ILE A 17 -6.10 0.21 9.45
C ILE A 17 -4.78 -0.19 8.79
N ARG A 18 -4.41 0.44 7.67
CA ARG A 18 -3.14 0.16 6.97
C ARG A 18 -1.94 0.50 7.84
N ALA A 19 -1.93 1.67 8.47
CA ALA A 19 -0.86 2.08 9.39
C ALA A 19 -0.70 1.09 10.54
N ALA A 20 -1.81 0.70 11.17
CA ALA A 20 -1.81 -0.31 12.23
C ALA A 20 -1.24 -1.66 11.77
N LEU A 21 -1.59 -2.12 10.56
CA LEU A 21 -1.02 -3.34 10.00
C LEU A 21 0.50 -3.22 9.84
N THR A 22 0.99 -2.14 9.22
CA THR A 22 2.42 -1.88 9.00
C THR A 22 3.22 -1.96 10.30
N GLU A 23 2.78 -1.23 11.33
CA GLU A 23 3.45 -1.21 12.63
C GLU A 23 3.49 -2.60 13.26
N LEU A 24 2.38 -3.33 13.23
CA LEU A 24 2.28 -4.65 13.82
C LEU A 24 3.14 -5.70 13.09
N ILE A 25 3.29 -5.59 11.76
CA ILE A 25 4.20 -6.46 10.99
C ILE A 25 5.65 -6.20 11.44
N ASN A 26 6.06 -4.94 11.55
CA ASN A 26 7.40 -4.58 12.00
C ASN A 26 7.69 -5.06 13.43
N GLU A 27 6.71 -4.96 14.33
CA GLU A 27 6.83 -5.40 15.72
C GLU A 27 6.97 -6.92 15.85
N LYS A 28 5.99 -7.68 15.35
CA LYS A 28 5.83 -9.11 15.67
C LYS A 28 5.66 -10.05 14.47
N GLY A 29 5.73 -9.52 13.25
CA GLY A 29 5.57 -10.27 12.00
C GLY A 29 4.12 -10.60 11.67
N PHE A 30 3.83 -10.69 10.37
CA PHE A 30 2.48 -10.79 9.83
C PHE A 30 1.69 -12.00 10.37
N ASP A 31 2.33 -13.17 10.44
CA ASP A 31 1.69 -14.41 10.92
C ASP A 31 1.14 -14.29 12.34
N SER A 32 1.82 -13.54 13.21
CA SER A 32 1.45 -13.34 14.62
C SER A 32 0.37 -12.27 14.84
N ILE A 33 -0.04 -11.56 13.78
CA ILE A 33 -1.07 -10.52 13.86
C ILE A 33 -2.46 -11.13 13.86
N THR A 34 -3.36 -10.56 14.67
CA THR A 34 -4.78 -10.85 14.67
C THR A 34 -5.60 -9.60 14.31
N VAL A 35 -6.85 -9.80 13.87
CA VAL A 35 -7.79 -8.68 13.65
C VAL A 35 -7.98 -7.86 14.94
N LYS A 36 -7.92 -8.50 16.11
CA LYS A 36 -8.01 -7.81 17.40
C LYS A 36 -6.88 -6.80 17.55
N ASP A 37 -5.64 -7.19 17.25
CA ASP A 37 -4.48 -6.31 17.36
C ASP A 37 -4.62 -5.09 16.43
N ILE A 38 -5.01 -5.34 15.17
CA ILE A 38 -5.20 -4.29 14.17
C ILE A 38 -6.27 -3.30 14.63
N THR A 39 -7.43 -3.81 15.06
CA THR A 39 -8.54 -2.95 15.51
C THR A 39 -8.19 -2.13 16.76
N ALA A 40 -7.44 -2.72 17.69
CA ALA A 40 -6.96 -2.03 18.87
C ALA A 40 -5.96 -0.92 18.51
N ARG A 41 -4.98 -1.22 17.64
CA ARG A 41 -3.97 -0.25 17.22
C ARG A 41 -4.56 0.88 16.38
N ALA A 42 -5.47 0.58 15.46
CA ALA A 42 -6.16 1.57 14.64
C ALA A 42 -7.24 2.37 15.41
N ASN A 43 -7.49 2.04 16.68
CA ASN A 43 -8.54 2.64 17.52
C ASN A 43 -9.93 2.60 16.86
N ILE A 44 -10.33 1.42 16.39
CA ILE A 44 -11.64 1.17 15.76
C ILE A 44 -12.33 -0.05 16.35
N ASN A 45 -13.64 -0.13 16.16
CA ASN A 45 -14.41 -1.32 16.51
C ASN A 45 -14.20 -2.44 15.48
N ARG A 46 -14.27 -3.71 15.91
CA ARG A 46 -14.18 -4.87 15.00
C ARG A 46 -15.22 -4.83 13.89
N GLY A 47 -16.45 -4.37 14.18
CA GLY A 47 -17.49 -4.20 13.16
C GLY A 47 -17.04 -3.26 12.04
N THR A 48 -16.33 -2.18 12.37
CA THR A 48 -15.78 -1.23 11.39
C THR A 48 -14.72 -1.87 10.52
N PHE A 49 -13.85 -2.72 11.07
CA PHE A 49 -12.91 -3.50 10.27
C PHE A 49 -13.63 -4.42 9.27
N TYR A 50 -14.64 -5.15 9.75
CA TYR A 50 -15.38 -6.10 8.93
C TYR A 50 -16.25 -5.46 7.84
N LEU A 51 -16.51 -4.15 7.89
CA LEU A 51 -17.11 -3.42 6.77
C LEU A 51 -16.18 -3.29 5.57
N HIS A 52 -14.87 -3.39 5.79
CA HIS A 52 -13.85 -3.17 4.76
C HIS A 52 -13.09 -4.44 4.41
N TYR A 53 -12.89 -5.33 5.38
CA TYR A 53 -11.98 -6.48 5.28
C TYR A 53 -12.56 -7.74 5.92
N ARG A 54 -12.39 -8.89 5.28
CA ARG A 54 -12.85 -10.19 5.81
C ARG A 54 -11.97 -10.70 6.94
N ASP A 55 -10.67 -10.55 6.78
CA ASP A 55 -9.63 -10.91 7.75
C ASP A 55 -8.33 -10.15 7.43
N LYS A 56 -7.22 -10.52 8.08
CA LYS A 56 -5.91 -9.88 7.85
C LYS A 56 -5.31 -10.16 6.47
N TYR A 57 -5.65 -11.28 5.84
CA TYR A 57 -5.15 -11.67 4.53
C TYR A 57 -5.87 -10.88 3.44
N ASP A 58 -7.20 -10.75 3.51
CA ASP A 58 -7.98 -9.86 2.63
C ASP A 58 -7.58 -8.39 2.77
N LEU A 59 -7.16 -7.96 3.97
CA LEU A 59 -6.56 -6.64 4.15
C LEU A 59 -5.25 -6.51 3.37
N LEU A 60 -4.32 -7.45 3.54
CA LEU A 60 -3.03 -7.42 2.87
C LEU A 60 -3.18 -7.44 1.34
N GLU A 61 -4.00 -8.37 0.81
CA GLU A 61 -4.28 -8.49 -0.63
C GLU A 61 -4.89 -7.20 -1.21
N LYS A 62 -5.75 -6.51 -0.45
CA LYS A 62 -6.30 -5.23 -0.89
C LYS A 62 -5.25 -4.12 -0.90
N CYS A 63 -4.34 -4.09 0.08
CA CYS A 63 -3.24 -3.13 0.08
C CYS A 63 -2.28 -3.37 -1.10
N GLU A 64 -1.94 -4.62 -1.39
CA GLU A 64 -1.19 -5.03 -2.59
C GLU A 64 -1.84 -4.54 -3.87
N LYS A 65 -3.15 -4.81 -4.04
CA LYS A 65 -3.90 -4.38 -5.23
C LYS A 65 -3.98 -2.85 -5.35
N GLU A 66 -4.04 -2.13 -4.24
CA GLU A 66 -3.98 -0.67 -4.25
C GLU A 66 -2.60 -0.18 -4.75
N ILE A 67 -1.50 -0.77 -4.26
CA ILE A 67 -0.14 -0.46 -4.74
C ILE A 67 0.04 -0.78 -6.22
N MET A 68 -0.38 -1.97 -6.66
CA MET A 68 -0.26 -2.36 -8.07
C MET A 68 -1.05 -1.43 -9.00
N ARG A 69 -2.24 -0.98 -8.56
CA ARG A 69 -3.01 0.01 -9.32
C ARG A 69 -2.28 1.33 -9.43
N ASP A 70 -1.69 1.82 -8.33
CA ASP A 70 -0.95 3.07 -8.34
C ASP A 70 0.27 2.99 -9.27
N ILE A 71 0.99 1.87 -9.29
CA ILE A 71 2.12 1.62 -10.20
C ILE A 71 1.65 1.64 -11.67
N VAL A 72 0.55 0.98 -12.00
CA VAL A 72 -0.02 0.99 -13.36
C VAL A 72 -0.46 2.39 -13.77
N GLU A 73 -1.00 3.19 -12.86
CA GLU A 73 -1.35 4.59 -13.16
C GLU A 73 -0.12 5.48 -13.34
N ILE A 74 0.97 5.24 -12.61
CA ILE A 74 2.28 5.88 -12.83
C ILE A 74 2.81 5.54 -14.22
N GLU A 75 2.72 4.28 -14.64
CA GLU A 75 3.12 3.83 -15.97
C GLU A 75 2.36 4.59 -17.06
N LYS A 76 1.03 4.67 -16.96
CA LYS A 76 0.19 5.39 -17.94
C LYS A 76 0.50 6.88 -18.03
N GLN A 77 0.94 7.51 -16.94
CA GLN A 77 1.34 8.91 -16.93
C GLN A 77 2.76 9.11 -17.48
N GLY A 78 3.64 8.12 -17.29
CA GLY A 78 5.02 8.12 -17.77
C GLY A 78 5.18 7.69 -19.23
N ILE A 79 4.22 6.97 -19.83
CA ILE A 79 4.18 6.68 -21.27
C ILE A 79 3.62 7.90 -22.02
N SER A 80 4.28 9.04 -21.88
CA SER A 80 4.33 10.01 -22.96
C SER A 80 5.48 9.55 -23.84
N THR A 81 5.14 9.10 -25.04
CA THR A 81 6.04 8.59 -26.09
C THR A 81 7.20 9.52 -26.40
N GLU A 82 8.27 9.49 -25.61
CA GLU A 82 9.57 9.94 -26.07
C GLU A 82 10.26 8.75 -26.73
N LEU A 83 10.46 8.86 -28.04
CA LEU A 83 11.36 8.00 -28.78
C LEU A 83 12.72 8.09 -28.09
N VAL A 84 13.10 7.06 -27.33
CA VAL A 84 14.38 7.01 -26.63
C VAL A 84 15.47 7.17 -27.69
N ASN A 85 16.23 8.27 -27.68
CA ASN A 85 17.36 8.39 -28.58
C ASN A 85 18.38 7.33 -28.17
N LEU A 86 19.15 6.79 -29.12
CA LEU A 86 20.21 5.82 -28.83
C LEU A 86 21.27 6.35 -27.84
N GLU A 87 21.32 7.65 -27.61
CA GLU A 87 22.21 8.31 -26.65
C GLU A 87 21.69 8.25 -25.20
N ASP A 88 20.39 7.99 -24.99
CA ASP A 88 19.73 7.99 -23.67
C ASP A 88 19.74 6.61 -22.97
N ILE A 89 20.38 5.60 -23.56
CA ILE A 89 20.39 4.20 -23.07
C ILE A 89 20.95 4.06 -21.64
N LEU A 90 21.76 5.01 -21.19
CA LEU A 90 22.37 5.01 -19.86
C LEU A 90 21.55 5.77 -18.80
N LEU A 91 20.48 6.47 -19.18
CA LEU A 91 19.60 7.14 -18.23
C LEU A 91 18.60 6.13 -17.64
N PRO A 92 18.26 6.24 -16.34
CA PRO A 92 17.19 5.43 -15.77
C PRO A 92 15.89 5.77 -16.49
N PHE A 93 15.14 4.76 -16.93
CA PHE A 93 13.83 4.97 -17.53
C PHE A 93 12.96 5.80 -16.59
N PRO A 94 12.29 6.88 -17.06
CA PRO A 94 11.47 7.75 -16.21
C PRO A 94 10.44 6.98 -15.38
N PHE A 95 9.86 5.92 -15.95
CA PHE A 95 8.99 5.00 -15.22
C PHE A 95 9.66 4.38 -13.98
N VAL A 96 10.90 3.90 -14.13
CA VAL A 96 11.65 3.28 -13.03
C VAL A 96 11.90 4.31 -11.92
N ILE A 97 12.23 5.56 -12.27
CA ILE A 97 12.38 6.65 -11.30
C ILE A 97 11.07 6.89 -10.55
N SER A 98 9.95 7.04 -11.27
CA SER A 98 8.64 7.28 -10.66
C SER A 98 8.18 6.13 -9.77
N VAL A 99 8.51 4.88 -10.11
CA VAL A 99 8.26 3.72 -9.25
C VAL A 99 9.10 3.79 -7.99
N PHE A 100 10.39 4.13 -8.08
CA PHE A 100 11.24 4.29 -6.90
C PHE A 100 10.77 5.42 -5.99
N GLU A 101 10.34 6.57 -6.54
CA GLU A 101 9.74 7.66 -5.77
C GLU A 101 8.46 7.24 -5.06
N TYR A 102 7.60 6.46 -5.74
CA TYR A 102 6.40 5.89 -5.12
C TYR A 102 6.75 4.93 -3.98
N VAL A 103 7.73 4.05 -4.19
CA VAL A 103 8.19 3.11 -3.16
C VAL A 103 8.77 3.85 -1.96
N ASP A 104 9.57 4.90 -2.16
CA ASP A 104 10.13 5.72 -1.08
C ASP A 104 9.02 6.37 -0.25
N LYS A 105 8.02 6.95 -0.92
CA LYS A 105 6.84 7.55 -0.26
C LYS A 105 6.00 6.55 0.55
N HIS A 106 6.01 5.28 0.17
CA HIS A 106 5.29 4.19 0.83
C HIS A 106 6.21 3.22 1.58
N GLY A 107 7.46 3.65 1.85
CA GLY A 107 8.56 2.78 2.28
C GLY A 107 8.28 1.99 3.55
N GLU A 108 7.55 2.54 4.52
CA GLU A 108 7.24 1.82 5.76
C GLU A 108 6.40 0.56 5.52
N PHE A 109 5.37 0.66 4.67
CA PHE A 109 4.52 -0.48 4.32
C PHE A 109 5.30 -1.48 3.46
N MET A 110 6.03 -0.98 2.45
CA MET A 110 6.84 -1.84 1.57
C MET A 110 7.91 -2.59 2.36
N ASN A 111 8.60 -1.93 3.29
CA ASN A 111 9.60 -2.56 4.15
C ASN A 111 8.98 -3.57 5.12
N ALA A 112 7.80 -3.28 5.67
CA ALA A 112 7.11 -4.22 6.55
C ALA A 112 6.73 -5.50 5.81
N VAL A 113 6.17 -5.38 4.60
CA VAL A 113 5.64 -6.53 3.84
C VAL A 113 6.73 -7.29 3.08
N LEU A 114 7.70 -6.61 2.47
CA LEU A 114 8.83 -7.24 1.75
C LEU A 114 9.98 -7.65 2.68
N GLY A 115 9.94 -7.21 3.94
CA GLY A 115 10.95 -7.53 4.94
C GLY A 115 10.84 -8.97 5.46
N PRO A 116 11.83 -9.45 6.23
CA PRO A 116 11.89 -10.83 6.74
C PRO A 116 10.74 -11.22 7.67
N LYS A 117 9.93 -10.24 8.10
CA LYS A 117 8.76 -10.42 8.98
C LYS A 117 7.42 -10.28 8.24
N GLY A 118 7.44 -9.96 6.95
CA GLY A 118 6.27 -9.82 6.11
C GLY A 118 5.83 -11.15 5.49
N ASP A 119 4.96 -11.08 4.49
CA ASP A 119 4.54 -12.25 3.71
C ASP A 119 5.38 -12.32 2.43
N ILE A 120 6.12 -13.41 2.25
CA ILE A 120 7.03 -13.63 1.11
C ILE A 120 6.22 -13.91 -0.17
N SER A 121 4.90 -14.08 -0.07
CA SER A 121 4.00 -14.30 -1.21
C SER A 121 3.59 -13.00 -1.95
N PHE A 122 4.05 -11.84 -1.47
CA PHE A 122 3.89 -10.53 -2.10
C PHE A 122 4.53 -10.45 -3.50
#